data_AF-A0A7X3DAE1-F1
#
_entry.id   AF-A0A7X3DAE1-F1
#
_cell.length_a   1.000
_cell.length_b   1.000
_cell.length_c   1.000
_cell.angle_alpha   90.00
_cell.angle_beta   90.00
_cell.angle_gamma   90.00
#
_symmetry.space_group_name_H-M   'P 1'
#
loop_
_entity.id
_entity.type
_entity.pdbx_description
1 polymer ?
#
loop_
_entity_poly.entity_id
_entity_poly.type
_entity_poly.pdbx_seq_one_letter_code
_entity_poly.pdbx_strand_id
1 'polypeptide(L)' 'MQWTAIWFLINILFVVSIIVFLFLQRSVKEQSAGADQDKLQRAKRGRNATAAISVLLFLAMCASFLINMRLNG' A
#
# COMPACT_ATOMS: atom_id res chain seq x y z
N MET A 1 11.42 -4.43 -22.94
CA MET A 1 12.26 -3.72 -21.94
C MET A 1 11.48 -2.65 -21.16
N GLN A 2 10.92 -1.60 -21.79
CA GLN A 2 10.23 -0.53 -21.04
C GLN A 2 9.00 -1.01 -20.24
N TRP A 3 8.18 -1.89 -20.79
CA TRP A 3 7.02 -2.44 -20.09
C TRP A 3 7.40 -3.34 -18.89
N THR A 4 8.54 -4.04 -18.98
CA THR A 4 9.13 -4.82 -17.88
C THR A 4 9.61 -3.90 -16.75
N ALA A 5 10.21 -2.75 -17.06
CA ALA A 5 10.63 -1.76 -16.07
C ALA A 5 9.42 -1.13 -15.35
N ILE A 6 8.35 -0.80 -16.08
CA ILE A 6 7.09 -0.27 -15.51
C ILE A 6 6.47 -1.31 -14.55
N TRP A 7 6.42 -2.57 -14.97
CA TRP A 7 5.93 -3.66 -14.14
C TRP A 7 6.75 -3.82 -12.84
N PHE A 8 8.08 -3.79 -12.95
CA PHE A 8 8.97 -3.90 -11.80
C PHE A 8 8.82 -2.73 -10.82
N LEU A 9 8.72 -1.49 -11.33
CA LEU A 9 8.50 -0.31 -10.53
C LEU A 9 7.19 -0.37 -9.74
N ILE A 10 6.09 -0.77 -10.39
CA ILE A 10 4.78 -0.89 -9.75
C ILE A 10 4.80 -1.97 -8.66
N ASN A 11 5.50 -3.08 -8.89
CA ASN A 11 5.69 -4.12 -7.87
C ASN A 11 6.43 -3.60 -6.63
N ILE A 12 7.53 -2.87 -6.82
CA ILE A 12 8.28 -2.28 -5.71
C ILE A 12 7.40 -1.28 -4.95
N LEU A 13 6.69 -0.39 -5.65
CA LEU A 13 5.79 0.58 -5.02
C LEU A 13 4.68 -0.10 -4.22
N PHE A 14 4.13 -1.19 -4.73
CA PHE A 14 3.13 -1.99 -4.02
C PHE A 14 3.71 -2.60 -2.73
N VAL A 15 4.89 -3.22 -2.79
CA VAL A 15 5.56 -3.81 -1.62
C VAL A 15 5.87 -2.73 -0.57
N VAL A 16 6.41 -1.59 -0.99
CA VAL A 16 6.67 -0.45 -0.09
C VAL A 16 5.38 0.05 0.56
N SER A 17 4.29 0.13 -0.18
CA SER A 17 2.99 0.54 0.35
C SER A 17 2.46 -0.44 1.41
N ILE A 18 2.59 -1.75 1.19
CA ILE A 18 2.23 -2.78 2.18
C ILE A 18 3.06 -2.62 3.45
N ILE A 19 4.38 -2.44 3.32
CA ILE A 19 5.26 -2.28 4.48
C ILE A 19 4.82 -1.05 5.31
N VAL A 20 4.59 0.09 4.66
CA VAL A 20 4.12 1.31 5.32
C VAL A 20 2.76 1.10 5.98
N PHE A 21 1.83 0.39 5.31
CA PHE A 21 0.53 0.03 5.89
C PHE A 21 0.67 -0.80 7.16
N LEU A 22 1.57 -1.80 7.19
CA LEU A 22 1.82 -2.64 8.36
C LEU A 22 2.42 -1.83 9.52
N PHE A 23 3.35 -0.90 9.24
CA PHE A 23 3.88 0.01 10.26
C PHE A 23 2.81 0.95 10.84
N LEU A 24 1.92 1.48 9.99
CA LEU A 24 0.79 2.30 10.43
C LEU A 24 -0.23 1.49 11.24
N GLN A 25 -0.53 0.26 10.82
CA GLN A 25 -1.41 -0.63 11.56
C GLN A 25 -0.83 -0.96 12.94
N ARG A 26 0.48 -1.20 13.03
CA ARG A 26 1.19 -1.39 14.30
C ARG A 26 1.09 -0.16 15.19
N SER A 27 1.33 1.04 14.64
CA SER A 27 1.23 2.30 15.36
C SER A 27 -0.19 2.55 15.90
N VAL A 28 -1.23 2.24 15.12
CA VAL A 28 -2.63 2.31 15.57
C VAL A 28 -2.88 1.34 16.74
N LYS A 29 -2.35 0.12 16.67
CA LYS A 29 -2.50 -0.90 17.72
C LYS A 29 -1.83 -0.46 19.02
N GLU A 30 -0.62 0.07 18.94
CA GLU A 30 0.12 0.63 20.09
C GLU A 30 -0.62 1.83 20.70
N GLN A 31 -1.15 2.73 19.88
CA GLN A 31 -1.92 3.89 20.35
C GLN A 31 -3.30 3.52 20.90
N SER A 32 -3.91 2.43 20.43
CA SER A 32 -5.19 1.95 20.96
C SER A 32 -5.09 1.36 22.38
N ALA A 33 -3.89 1.01 22.81
CA ALA A 33 -3.61 0.58 24.18
C ALA A 33 -3.38 1.76 25.14
N GLY A 34 -3.22 2.99 24.62
CA GLY A 34 -3.06 4.21 25.40
C GLY A 34 -4.38 4.99 25.54
N ALA A 35 -4.53 5.76 26.63
CA ALA A 35 -5.74 6.54 26.95
C ALA A 35 -5.95 7.81 26.09
N ASP A 36 -5.08 8.06 25.10
CA ASP A 36 -4.99 9.32 24.37
C ASP A 36 -5.79 9.25 23.05
N GLN A 37 -7.10 9.54 23.14
CA GLN A 37 -8.05 9.35 22.04
C GLN A 37 -7.77 10.22 20.80
N ASP A 38 -7.16 11.40 20.96
CA ASP A 38 -6.83 12.30 19.84
C ASP A 38 -5.72 11.72 18.94
N LYS A 39 -4.71 11.10 19.54
CA LYS A 39 -3.63 10.43 18.80
C LYS A 39 -4.16 9.22 18.04
N LEU A 40 -5.06 8.46 18.67
CA LEU A 40 -5.71 7.30 18.07
C LEU A 40 -6.53 7.69 16.82
N GLN A 41 -7.25 8.80 16.84
CA GLN A 41 -8.03 9.26 15.67
C GLN A 41 -7.13 9.67 14.49
N ARG A 42 -6.02 10.37 14.76
CA ARG A 42 -5.03 10.72 13.72
C ARG A 42 -4.39 9.47 13.12
N ALA A 43 -4.00 8.50 13.96
CA ALA A 43 -3.42 7.24 13.50
C ALA A 43 -4.42 6.43 12.66
N LYS A 44 -5.70 6.38 13.04
CA LYS A 44 -6.76 5.73 12.25
C LYS A 44 -6.97 6.39 10.89
N ARG A 45 -6.96 7.73 10.81
CA ARG A 45 -7.04 8.47 9.54
C ARG A 45 -5.85 8.16 8.62
N GLY A 46 -4.63 8.17 9.16
CA GLY A 46 -3.43 7.79 8.43
C GLY A 46 -3.52 6.36 7.88
N ARG A 47 -3.93 5.40 8.73
CA ARG A 47 -4.14 4.00 8.31
C ARG A 47 -5.16 3.89 7.19
N ASN A 48 -6.30 4.57 7.26
CA ASN A 48 -7.33 4.49 6.22
C ASN A 48 -6.87 5.09 4.88
N ALA A 49 -6.14 6.22 4.93
CA ALA A 49 -5.57 6.81 3.71
C ALA A 49 -4.55 5.86 3.07
N THR A 50 -3.64 5.28 3.87
CA THR A 50 -2.67 4.30 3.36
C THR A 50 -3.35 3.02 2.87
N ALA A 51 -4.39 2.54 3.53
CA ALA A 51 -5.17 1.39 3.06
C ALA A 51 -5.76 1.63 1.67
N ALA A 52 -6.38 2.80 1.46
CA ALA A 52 -6.93 3.18 0.17
C ALA A 52 -5.84 3.27 -0.91
N ILE A 53 -4.68 3.85 -0.58
CA ILE A 53 -3.52 3.92 -1.48
C ILE A 53 -2.99 2.51 -1.81
N SER A 54 -2.88 1.62 -0.82
CA SER A 54 -2.43 0.24 -1.04
C SER A 54 -3.39 -0.53 -1.94
N VAL A 55 -4.70 -0.33 -1.81
CA VAL A 55 -5.70 -0.94 -2.70
C VAL A 55 -5.58 -0.40 -4.13
N LEU A 56 -5.41 0.92 -4.30
CA LEU A 56 -5.18 1.50 -5.63
C LEU A 56 -3.89 0.99 -6.27
N LEU A 57 -2.80 0.88 -5.50
CA LEU A 57 -1.53 0.31 -5.97
C LEU A 57 -1.66 -1.19 -6.30
N PHE A 58 -2.48 -1.93 -5.55
CA PHE A 58 -2.78 -3.33 -5.87
C PHE A 58 -3.48 -3.47 -7.22
N LEU A 59 -4.51 -2.65 -7.47
CA LEU A 59 -5.23 -2.64 -8.75
C LEU A 59 -4.30 -2.25 -9.90
N ALA A 60 -3.44 -1.24 -9.69
CA ALA A 60 -2.44 -0.83 -10.67
C ALA A 60 -1.41 -1.94 -10.95
N MET A 61 -1.00 -2.70 -9.94
CA MET A 61 -0.12 -3.87 -10.06
C MET A 61 -0.78 -4.98 -10.85
N CYS A 62 -2.03 -5.35 -10.53
CA CYS A 62 -2.78 -6.36 -11.28
C CYS A 62 -2.97 -5.95 -12.75
N ALA A 63 -3.35 -4.70 -13.02
CA ALA A 63 -3.49 -4.19 -14.38
C ALA A 63 -2.17 -4.23 -15.15
N SER A 64 -1.08 -3.78 -14.53
CA SER A 64 0.26 -3.82 -15.14
C SER A 64 0.73 -5.24 -15.43
N PHE A 65 0.49 -6.18 -14.51
CA PHE A 65 0.82 -7.60 -14.69
C PHE A 65 0.03 -8.24 -15.83
N LEU A 66 -1.28 -8.01 -15.92
CA LEU A 66 -2.12 -8.52 -17.00
C LEU A 66 -1.68 -7.99 -18.36
N ILE A 67 -1.36 -6.70 -18.46
CA ILE A 67 -0.86 -6.11 -19.71
C ILE A 67 0.54 -6.66 -20.04
N ASN A 68 1.40 -6.90 -19.04
CA ASN A 68 2.72 -7.50 -19.26
C ASN A 68 2.61 -8.93 -19.79
N MET A 69 1.72 -9.75 -19.21
CA MET A 69 1.43 -11.08 -19.74
C MET A 69 0.79 -11.05 -21.13
N ARG A 70 -0.03 -10.04 -21.44
CA ARG A 70 -0.63 -9.87 -22.78
C ARG A 70 0.40 -9.49 -23.86
N LEU A 71 1.44 -8.73 -23.48
CA LEU A 71 2.47 -8.23 -24.40
C LEU A 71 3.68 -9.16 -24.54
N ASN A 72 4.03 -9.92 -23.50
CA ASN A 72 5.17 -10.84 -23.48
C ASN A 72 4.77 -12.32 -23.59
N GLY A 73 3.47 -12.64 -23.50
CA GLY A 73 2.92 -13.99 -23.67
C GLY A 73 2.46 -14.27 -25.09
#